data_AF-A0A4Y2N631-F1
#
_entry.id   AF-A0A4Y2N631-F1
#
_cell.length_a   1.000
_cell.length_b   1.000
_cell.length_c   1.000
_cell.angle_alpha   90.00
_cell.angle_beta   90.00
_cell.angle_gamma   90.00
#
_symmetry.space_group_name_H-M   'P 1'
#
loop_
_entity.id
_entity.type
_entity.pdbx_description
1 polymer ?
#
loop_
_entity_poly.entity_id
_entity_poly.type
_entity_poly.pdbx_seq_one_letter_code
_entity_poly.pdbx_strand_id
1 'polypeptide(L)'
;MWYCFDAFSDAVFLLDIAFQFRTGYLEQGLMVCESKKLACHYIKSKSFILDIAAIIPVDLVQVHFGTIPILRFPRFLKLYRSFRLYYMVESRTIYPNLWRVVNLIHILLLLAHWFGCFYYLLSELEDFVGEWSYHIPVDDYATLSRKYLGSVYWSTLTLTTIGDLATPATNLQ
;
A
#
# COMPACT_ATOMS: atom_id res chain seq x y z
N MET A 1 -17.27 -6.82 -9.03
CA MET A 1 -15.96 -7.50 -8.88
C MET A 1 -15.10 -6.85 -7.79
N TRP A 2 -14.86 -5.54 -7.84
CA TRP A 2 -14.09 -4.80 -6.81
C TRP A 2 -14.60 -5.00 -5.38
N TYR A 3 -15.92 -4.86 -5.15
CA TYR A 3 -16.53 -5.12 -3.84
C TYR A 3 -16.32 -6.54 -3.31
N CYS A 4 -16.24 -7.55 -4.20
CA CYS A 4 -15.99 -8.93 -3.78
C CYS A 4 -14.56 -9.11 -3.29
N PHE A 5 -13.58 -8.48 -3.97
CA PHE A 5 -12.19 -8.49 -3.55
C PHE A 5 -11.99 -7.71 -2.25
N ASP A 6 -12.67 -6.57 -2.10
CA ASP A 6 -12.69 -5.79 -0.87
C ASP A 6 -13.22 -6.65 0.30
N ALA A 7 -14.40 -7.26 0.13
CA ALA A 7 -14.99 -8.13 1.16
C ALA A 7 -14.13 -9.35 1.48
N PHE A 8 -13.48 -9.95 0.48
CA PHE A 8 -12.54 -11.06 0.68
C PHE A 8 -11.32 -10.62 1.49
N SER A 9 -10.72 -9.47 1.17
CA SER A 9 -9.60 -8.91 1.93
C SER A 9 -9.98 -8.63 3.38
N ASP A 10 -11.16 -8.08 3.62
CA ASP A 10 -11.67 -7.79 4.96
C ASP A 10 -11.89 -9.10 5.76
N ALA A 11 -12.43 -10.14 5.12
CA ALA A 11 -12.57 -11.46 5.73
C ALA A 11 -11.20 -12.06 6.12
N VAL A 12 -10.20 -11.95 5.24
CA VAL A 12 -8.82 -12.38 5.56
C VAL A 12 -8.26 -11.59 6.74
N PHE A 13 -8.51 -10.28 6.81
CA PHE A 13 -8.05 -9.45 7.92
C PHE A 13 -8.74 -9.76 9.25
N LEU A 14 -10.02 -10.12 9.23
CA LEU A 14 -10.73 -10.57 10.42
C LEU A 14 -10.22 -11.92 10.92
N LEU A 15 -10.03 -12.88 10.01
CA LEU A 15 -9.44 -14.19 10.34
C LEU A 15 -8.05 -14.03 10.96
N ASP A 16 -7.27 -13.11 10.40
CA ASP A 16 -5.94 -12.80 10.85
C ASP A 16 -5.89 -12.27 12.30
N ILE A 17 -6.81 -11.38 12.66
CA ILE A 17 -7.00 -10.93 14.05
C ILE A 17 -7.40 -12.10 14.94
N ALA A 18 -8.31 -12.96 14.48
CA ALA A 18 -8.75 -14.13 15.25
C ALA A 18 -7.60 -15.10 15.54
N PHE A 19 -6.68 -15.30 14.59
CA PHE A 19 -5.45 -16.05 14.82
C PHE A 19 -4.53 -15.35 15.82
N GLN A 20 -4.41 -14.02 15.72
CA GLN A 20 -3.54 -13.24 16.61
C GLN A 20 -3.95 -13.30 18.08
N PHE A 21 -5.24 -13.45 18.38
CA PHE A 21 -5.73 -13.73 19.75
C PHE A 21 -5.22 -15.07 20.33
N ARG A 22 -4.80 -16.01 19.47
CA ARG A 22 -4.27 -17.32 19.85
C ARG A 22 -2.76 -17.47 19.64
N THR A 23 -2.09 -16.45 19.09
CA THR A 23 -0.64 -16.49 18.87
C THR A 23 0.10 -16.38 20.20
N GLY A 24 0.92 -17.37 20.50
CA GLY A 24 1.78 -17.39 21.69
C GLY A 24 2.80 -16.26 21.70
N TYR A 25 3.07 -15.69 22.87
CA TYR A 25 4.19 -14.77 23.08
C TYR A 25 5.23 -15.39 24.03
N LEU A 26 6.46 -14.91 23.93
CA LEU A 26 7.54 -15.32 24.83
C LEU A 26 7.52 -14.44 26.08
N GLU A 27 7.40 -15.06 27.25
CA GLU A 27 7.51 -14.39 28.55
C GLU A 27 8.70 -15.02 29.29
N GLN A 28 9.75 -14.23 29.54
CA GLN A 28 10.95 -14.68 30.27
C GLN A 28 11.62 -15.96 29.71
N GLY A 29 11.58 -16.16 28.39
CA GLY A 29 12.16 -17.33 27.72
C GLY A 29 11.22 -18.54 27.59
N LEU A 30 10.04 -18.50 28.22
CA LEU A 30 9.03 -19.55 28.13
C LEU A 30 7.90 -19.12 27.19
N MET A 31 7.41 -20.06 26.37
CA MET A 31 6.26 -19.83 25.51
C MET A 31 4.98 -19.97 26.33
N VAL A 32 4.26 -18.86 26.50
CA VAL A 32 2.96 -18.86 27.19
C VAL A 32 1.87 -19.14 26.16
N CYS A 33 1.07 -20.18 26.40
CA CYS A 33 -0.03 -20.59 25.50
C CYS A 33 -1.43 -20.42 26.14
N GLU A 34 -1.51 -19.84 27.34
CA GLU A 34 -2.78 -19.64 28.05
C GLU A 34 -3.68 -18.61 27.34
N SER A 35 -4.82 -19.06 26.80
CA SER A 35 -5.68 -18.24 25.94
C SER A 35 -6.14 -16.92 26.58
N LYS A 36 -6.39 -16.89 27.90
CA LYS A 36 -6.79 -15.66 28.62
C LYS A 36 -5.65 -14.64 28.69
N LYS A 37 -4.42 -15.11 28.94
CA LYS A 37 -3.23 -14.25 28.99
C LYS A 37 -2.88 -13.71 27.60
N LEU A 38 -2.98 -14.54 26.57
CA LEU A 38 -2.77 -14.15 25.17
C LEU A 38 -3.72 -13.03 24.74
N ALA A 39 -5.03 -13.19 25.00
CA ALA A 39 -6.01 -12.18 24.63
C ALA A 39 -5.79 -10.85 25.34
N CYS A 40 -5.51 -10.87 26.66
CA CYS A 40 -5.25 -9.66 27.44
C CYS A 40 -3.97 -8.95 26.98
N HIS A 41 -2.91 -9.71 26.68
CA HIS A 41 -1.66 -9.18 26.15
C HIS A 41 -1.86 -8.53 24.77
N TYR A 42 -2.60 -9.20 23.88
CA TYR A 42 -2.86 -8.70 22.54
C TYR A 42 -3.70 -7.41 22.55
N ILE A 43 -4.78 -7.35 23.33
CA ILE A 43 -5.63 -6.15 23.45
C ILE A 43 -4.85 -4.93 23.94
N LYS A 44 -3.88 -5.12 24.84
CA LYS A 44 -3.02 -4.04 25.35
C LYS A 44 -1.91 -3.63 24.37
N SER A 45 -1.65 -4.44 23.34
CA SER A 45 -0.60 -4.16 22.36
C SER A 45 -1.01 -3.08 21.38
N LYS A 46 -0.03 -2.27 20.94
CA LYS A 46 -0.22 -1.28 19.87
C LYS A 46 -0.69 -1.92 18.56
N SER A 47 -0.35 -3.20 18.33
CA SER A 47 -0.80 -3.94 17.15
C SER A 47 -2.32 -4.04 17.07
N PHE A 48 -3.01 -4.22 18.19
CA PHE A 48 -4.47 -4.32 18.20
C PHE A 48 -5.15 -3.00 17.79
N ILE A 49 -4.60 -1.86 18.21
CA ILE A 49 -5.12 -0.54 17.82
C ILE A 49 -4.97 -0.34 16.31
N LEU A 50 -3.81 -0.71 15.75
CA LEU A 50 -3.56 -0.63 14.31
C LEU A 50 -4.46 -1.59 13.51
N ASP A 51 -4.69 -2.79 14.03
CA ASP A 51 -5.55 -3.79 13.40
C ASP A 51 -7.03 -3.39 13.40
N ILE A 52 -7.52 -2.78 14.49
CA ILE A 52 -8.88 -2.19 14.52
C ILE A 52 -8.97 -1.02 13.55
N ALA A 53 -7.99 -0.11 13.58
CA ALA A 53 -7.99 1.07 12.72
C ALA A 53 -8.02 0.70 11.23
N ALA A 54 -7.38 -0.41 10.85
CA ALA A 54 -7.37 -0.93 9.49
C ALA A 54 -8.70 -1.59 9.05
N ILE A 55 -9.54 -2.04 10.00
CA ILE A 55 -10.83 -2.71 9.74
C ILE A 55 -12.03 -1.78 9.96
N ILE A 56 -11.80 -0.52 10.34
CA ILE A 56 -12.90 0.45 10.45
C ILE A 56 -13.72 0.39 9.15
N PRO A 57 -15.05 0.17 9.23
CA PRO A 57 -15.91 -0.06 8.07
C PRO A 57 -16.19 1.25 7.33
N VAL A 58 -15.13 1.93 6.88
CA VAL A 58 -15.21 3.15 6.09
C VAL A 58 -15.83 2.85 4.71
N ASP A 59 -15.78 1.60 4.26
CA ASP A 59 -16.41 1.14 3.02
C ASP A 59 -17.96 1.16 3.09
N LEU A 60 -18.56 1.02 4.28
CA LEU A 60 -20.02 1.19 4.43
C LEU A 60 -20.45 2.64 4.17
N VAL A 61 -19.57 3.60 4.47
CA VAL A 61 -19.80 5.02 4.18
C VAL A 61 -19.74 5.26 2.66
N GLN A 62 -18.89 4.56 1.92
CA GLN A 62 -18.85 4.65 0.44
C GLN A 62 -20.15 4.20 -0.23
N VAL A 63 -20.87 3.24 0.36
CA VAL A 63 -22.18 2.78 -0.19
C VAL A 63 -23.22 3.92 -0.14
N HIS A 64 -23.13 4.82 0.85
CA HIS A 64 -24.07 5.92 1.03
C HIS A 64 -23.64 7.24 0.38
N PHE A 65 -22.34 7.56 0.37
CA PHE A 65 -21.81 8.86 -0.08
C PHE A 65 -21.16 8.84 -1.47
N GLY A 66 -21.08 7.67 -2.11
CA GLY A 66 -20.42 7.49 -3.41
C GLY A 66 -18.98 6.96 -3.29
N THR A 67 -18.40 6.56 -4.41
CA THR A 67 -17.07 5.95 -4.47
C THR A 67 -15.97 7.01 -4.30
N ILE A 68 -15.55 7.25 -3.06
CA ILE A 68 -14.41 8.13 -2.74
C ILE A 68 -13.17 7.26 -2.49
N PRO A 69 -12.21 7.14 -3.43
CA PRO A 69 -11.07 6.23 -3.30
C PRO A 69 -10.19 6.51 -2.07
N ILE A 70 -10.16 7.77 -1.62
CA ILE A 70 -9.39 8.22 -0.44
C ILE A 70 -9.82 7.51 0.86
N LEU A 71 -11.05 7.00 0.92
CA LEU A 71 -11.56 6.32 2.11
C LEU A 71 -10.91 4.94 2.33
N ARG A 72 -10.17 4.41 1.34
CA ARG A 72 -9.44 3.13 1.44
C ARG A 72 -8.06 3.25 2.05
N PHE A 73 -7.55 4.47 2.28
CA PHE A 73 -6.22 4.68 2.87
C PHE A 73 -5.98 4.03 4.25
N PRO A 74 -6.98 3.85 5.15
CA PRO A 74 -6.77 3.16 6.42
C PRO A 74 -6.25 1.73 6.27
N ARG A 75 -6.50 1.07 5.13
CA ARG A 75 -5.97 -0.28 4.85
C ARG A 75 -4.45 -0.30 4.74
N PHE A 76 -3.79 0.81 4.40
CA PHE A 76 -2.33 0.92 4.42
C PHE A 76 -1.74 0.83 5.83
N LEU A 77 -2.54 1.01 6.89
CA LEU A 77 -2.06 0.84 8.26
C LEU A 77 -1.55 -0.58 8.52
N LYS A 78 -2.05 -1.60 7.79
CA LYS A 78 -1.52 -2.97 7.88
C LYS A 78 -0.14 -3.17 7.27
N LEU A 79 0.49 -2.16 6.66
CA LEU A 79 1.86 -2.25 6.13
C LEU A 79 2.88 -2.68 7.20
N TYR A 80 2.64 -2.37 8.48
CA TYR A 80 3.48 -2.83 9.59
C TYR A 80 3.69 -4.37 9.59
N ARG A 81 2.66 -5.10 9.13
CA ARG A 81 2.65 -6.56 9.10
C ARG A 81 3.47 -7.11 7.96
N SER A 82 3.46 -6.43 6.81
CA SER A 82 4.34 -6.73 5.69
C SER A 82 5.81 -6.59 6.10
N PHE A 83 6.18 -5.55 6.85
CA PHE A 83 7.54 -5.42 7.39
C PHE A 83 7.95 -6.58 8.31
N ARG A 84 7.04 -7.02 9.19
CA ARG A 84 7.28 -8.20 10.03
C ARG A 84 7.49 -9.46 9.20
N LEU A 85 6.67 -9.67 8.17
CA LEU A 85 6.82 -10.79 7.24
C LEU A 85 8.15 -10.73 6.50
N TYR A 86 8.56 -9.56 6.00
CA TYR A 86 9.84 -9.40 5.32
C TYR A 86 11.02 -9.81 6.21
N TYR A 87 11.02 -9.37 7.47
CA TYR A 87 12.04 -9.74 8.45
C TYR A 87 12.02 -11.24 8.79
N MET A 88 10.82 -11.81 8.97
CA MET A 88 10.69 -13.25 9.23
C MET A 88 11.14 -14.10 8.05
N VAL A 89 10.87 -13.69 6.81
CA VAL A 89 11.32 -14.41 5.63
C VAL A 89 12.83 -14.27 5.49
N GLU A 90 13.40 -13.07 5.63
CA GLU A 90 14.85 -12.86 5.56
C GLU A 90 15.60 -13.79 6.52
N SER A 91 15.15 -13.89 7.77
CA SER A 91 15.78 -14.76 8.79
C SER A 91 15.62 -16.27 8.55
N ARG A 92 14.64 -16.70 7.76
CA ARG A 92 14.38 -18.13 7.47
C ARG A 92 14.85 -18.57 6.09
N THR A 93 15.26 -17.64 5.23
CA THR A 93 15.73 -17.97 3.88
C THR A 93 17.13 -18.57 3.89
N ILE A 94 17.37 -19.52 2.98
CA ILE A 94 18.70 -20.11 2.75
C ILE A 94 19.62 -19.11 2.00
N TYR A 95 19.02 -18.17 1.25
CA TYR A 95 19.72 -17.18 0.43
C TYR A 95 19.31 -15.74 0.82
N PRO A 96 19.84 -15.20 1.93
CA PRO A 96 19.43 -13.89 2.44
C PRO A 96 19.74 -12.74 1.47
N ASN A 97 20.84 -12.83 0.72
CA ASN A 97 21.23 -11.80 -0.24
C ASN A 97 20.26 -11.71 -1.43
N LEU A 98 19.75 -12.85 -1.92
CA LEU A 98 18.76 -12.86 -2.99
C LEU A 98 17.43 -12.26 -2.50
N TRP A 99 17.00 -12.62 -1.29
CA TRP A 99 15.79 -12.04 -0.69
C TRP A 99 15.90 -10.52 -0.52
N ARG A 100 17.07 -10.03 -0.11
CA ARG A 100 17.34 -8.60 0.03
C ARG A 100 17.21 -7.85 -1.31
N VAL A 101 17.75 -8.41 -2.40
CA VAL A 101 17.62 -7.83 -3.75
C VAL A 101 16.17 -7.83 -4.22
N VAL A 102 15.44 -8.93 -4.03
CA VAL A 102 14.01 -9.02 -4.41
C VAL A 102 13.17 -7.99 -3.65
N ASN A 103 13.40 -7.84 -2.34
CA ASN A 103 12.70 -6.84 -1.53
C ASN A 103 13.01 -5.41 -2.00
N LEU A 104 14.27 -5.11 -2.31
CA LEU A 104 14.66 -3.81 -2.86
C LEU A 104 13.93 -3.52 -4.18
N ILE A 105 13.92 -4.48 -5.12
CA ILE A 105 13.20 -4.35 -6.39
C ILE A 105 11.70 -4.13 -6.15
N HIS A 106 11.09 -4.88 -5.23
CA HIS A 106 9.68 -4.74 -4.89
C HIS A 106 9.36 -3.33 -4.36
N ILE A 107 10.17 -2.79 -3.45
CA ILE A 107 10.01 -1.43 -2.91
C ILE A 107 10.17 -0.38 -4.03
N LEU A 108 11.16 -0.54 -4.91
CA LEU A 108 11.37 0.37 -6.04
C LEU A 108 10.17 0.38 -7.00
N LEU A 109 9.60 -0.78 -7.31
CA LEU A 109 8.40 -0.88 -8.16
C LEU A 109 7.17 -0.22 -7.51
N LEU A 110 6.99 -0.39 -6.20
CA LEU A 110 5.92 0.28 -5.46
C LEU A 110 6.07 1.80 -5.48
N LEU A 111 7.29 2.30 -5.28
CA LEU A 111 7.59 3.74 -5.37
C LEU A 111 7.30 4.27 -6.78
N ALA A 112 7.73 3.56 -7.82
CA ALA A 112 7.47 3.96 -9.21
C ALA A 112 5.96 4.00 -9.54
N HIS A 113 5.18 3.05 -9.01
CA HIS A 113 3.73 3.07 -9.13
C HIS A 113 3.11 4.27 -8.42
N TRP A 114 3.51 4.54 -7.17
CA TRP A 114 2.97 5.63 -6.37
C TRP A 114 3.28 6.99 -6.96
N PHE A 115 4.55 7.26 -7.29
CA PHE A 115 4.96 8.52 -7.91
C PHE A 115 4.35 8.68 -9.30
N GLY A 116 4.21 7.61 -10.08
CA GLY A 116 3.50 7.66 -11.37
C GLY A 116 2.01 8.00 -11.21
N CYS A 117 1.30 7.36 -10.28
CA CYS A 117 -0.11 7.68 -10.02
C CYS A 117 -0.28 9.11 -9.49
N PHE A 118 0.64 9.57 -8.63
CA PHE A 118 0.63 10.94 -8.12
C PHE A 118 0.91 11.97 -9.23
N TYR A 119 1.84 11.68 -10.14
CA TYR A 119 2.11 12.51 -11.31
C TYR A 119 0.88 12.67 -12.22
N TYR A 120 0.17 11.56 -12.50
CA TYR A 120 -1.08 11.64 -13.27
C TYR A 120 -2.15 12.44 -12.53
N LEU A 121 -2.32 12.19 -11.22
CA LEU A 121 -3.27 12.94 -10.39
C LEU A 121 -2.97 14.44 -10.39
N LEU A 122 -1.69 14.82 -10.29
CA LEU A 122 -1.29 16.23 -10.35
C LEU A 122 -1.56 16.85 -11.72
N SER A 123 -1.28 16.10 -12.79
CA SER A 123 -1.60 16.53 -14.16
C SER A 123 -3.10 16.73 -14.36
N GLU A 124 -3.93 15.87 -13.77
CA GLU A 124 -5.40 16.01 -13.80
C GLU A 124 -5.89 17.22 -12.98
N LEU A 125 -5.23 17.55 -11.87
CA LEU A 125 -5.53 18.74 -11.08
C LEU A 125 -5.15 20.06 -11.79
N GLU A 126 -4.12 20.03 -12.63
CA GLU A 126 -3.68 21.17 -13.46
C GLU A 126 -4.38 21.21 -14.84
N ASP A 127 -5.46 20.43 -15.05
CA ASP A 127 -6.19 20.31 -16.31
C ASP A 127 -5.30 19.97 -17.53
N PHE A 128 -4.21 19.24 -17.31
CA PHE A 128 -3.19 18.89 -18.31
C PHE A 128 -2.54 20.10 -18.99
N VAL A 129 -2.45 21.22 -18.26
CA VAL A 129 -1.87 22.48 -18.75
C VAL A 129 -0.38 22.54 -18.38
N GLY A 130 0.49 22.17 -19.31
CA GLY A 130 1.93 22.39 -19.18
C GLY A 130 2.78 21.35 -19.89
N GLU A 131 3.99 21.72 -20.32
CA GLU A 131 4.93 20.84 -21.02
C GLU A 131 5.42 19.67 -20.13
N TRP A 132 5.41 19.86 -18.82
CA TRP A 132 5.72 18.83 -17.82
C TRP A 132 4.54 17.88 -17.53
N SER A 133 3.30 18.37 -17.68
CA SER A 133 2.10 17.62 -17.36
C SER A 133 1.86 16.49 -18.37
N TYR A 134 1.12 15.45 -17.96
CA TYR A 134 0.75 14.38 -18.89
C TYR A 134 -0.03 14.97 -20.08
N HIS A 135 0.28 14.54 -21.31
CA HIS A 135 -0.41 15.07 -22.49
C HIS A 135 -1.92 14.81 -22.41
N ILE A 136 -2.70 15.79 -22.89
CA ILE A 136 -4.16 15.69 -22.96
C ILE A 136 -4.50 14.38 -23.67
N PRO A 137 -5.28 13.49 -23.04
CA PRO A 137 -5.57 12.18 -23.59
C PRO A 137 -6.55 12.29 -24.78
N VAL A 138 -6.03 12.62 -25.97
CA VAL A 138 -6.77 12.63 -27.23
C VAL A 138 -6.57 11.28 -27.93
N ASP A 139 -7.67 10.68 -28.41
CA ASP A 139 -7.70 9.41 -29.15
C ASP A 139 -6.99 8.22 -28.44
N ASP A 140 -5.86 7.75 -28.97
CA ASP A 140 -5.12 6.57 -28.48
C ASP A 140 -4.51 6.77 -27.08
N TYR A 141 -4.32 8.01 -26.64
CA TYR A 141 -3.85 8.35 -25.29
C TYR A 141 -4.95 8.31 -24.23
N ALA A 142 -6.21 8.06 -24.61
CA ALA A 142 -7.33 7.92 -23.67
C ALA A 142 -7.36 6.58 -22.94
N THR A 143 -6.68 5.55 -23.47
CA THR A 143 -6.71 4.22 -22.87
C THR A 143 -6.03 4.18 -21.50
N LEU A 144 -6.65 3.49 -20.53
CA LEU A 144 -6.15 3.40 -19.15
C LEU A 144 -4.72 2.84 -19.09
N SER A 145 -4.41 1.85 -19.93
CA SER A 145 -3.08 1.25 -20.02
C SER A 145 -2.03 2.26 -20.49
N ARG A 146 -2.36 3.11 -21.47
CA ARG A 146 -1.43 4.11 -22.00
C ARG A 146 -1.17 5.24 -21.00
N LYS A 147 -2.21 5.67 -20.29
CA LYS A 147 -2.09 6.61 -19.16
C LYS A 147 -1.15 6.07 -18.09
N TYR A 148 -1.44 4.86 -17.62
CA TYR A 148 -0.65 4.20 -16.59
C TYR A 148 0.81 3.98 -17.00
N LEU A 149 1.05 3.42 -18.19
CA LEU A 149 2.40 3.17 -18.69
C LEU A 149 3.21 4.46 -18.88
N GLY A 150 2.58 5.53 -19.38
CA GLY A 150 3.24 6.82 -19.54
C GLY A 150 3.64 7.43 -18.20
N SER A 151 2.76 7.39 -17.20
CA SER A 151 3.05 7.93 -15.87
C SER A 151 4.09 7.10 -15.10
N VAL A 152 4.07 5.78 -15.23
CA VAL A 152 5.10 4.91 -14.63
C VAL A 152 6.45 5.08 -15.33
N TYR A 153 6.46 5.27 -16.66
CA TYR A 153 7.68 5.59 -17.39
C TYR A 153 8.31 6.88 -16.90
N TRP A 154 7.51 7.95 -16.79
CA TRP A 154 7.95 9.23 -16.21
C TRP A 154 8.55 9.02 -14.82
N SER A 155 7.82 8.34 -13.94
CA SER A 155 8.28 8.10 -12.57
C SER A 155 9.57 7.28 -12.50
N THR A 156 9.73 6.29 -13.39
CA THR A 156 10.93 5.45 -13.43
C THR A 156 12.14 6.26 -13.82
N LEU A 157 12.04 7.09 -14.87
CA LEU A 157 13.14 7.97 -15.30
C LEU A 157 13.57 8.95 -14.22
N THR A 158 12.61 9.50 -13.46
CA THR A 158 12.87 10.40 -12.33
C THR A 158 13.55 9.65 -11.18
N LEU A 159 13.04 8.46 -10.80
CA LEU A 159 13.59 7.67 -9.70
C LEU A 159 14.99 7.12 -10.00
N THR A 160 15.27 6.75 -11.25
CA THR A 160 16.60 6.29 -11.67
C THR A 160 17.53 7.44 -12.07
N THR A 161 17.12 8.68 -11.84
CA THR A 161 17.88 9.91 -12.13
C THR A 161 18.42 9.98 -13.57
N ILE A 162 17.69 9.42 -14.53
CA ILE A 162 18.05 9.53 -15.97
C ILE A 162 17.69 10.94 -16.46
N GLY A 163 16.56 11.49 -15.98
CA GLY A 163 16.27 12.93 -16.03
C GLY A 163 15.98 13.54 -17.40
N ASP A 164 15.70 12.74 -18.44
CA ASP A 164 15.39 13.22 -19.80
C ASP A 164 13.92 13.64 -19.96
N LEU A 165 13.45 14.48 -19.04
CA LEU A 165 12.04 14.92 -18.95
C LEU A 165 12.00 16.44 -18.81
N ALA A 166 10.92 17.06 -19.32
CA ALA A 166 10.69 18.48 -19.15
C ALA A 166 10.75 18.87 -17.67
N THR A 167 11.19 20.10 -17.36
CA THR A 167 11.21 20.60 -15.99
C THR A 167 9.82 21.11 -15.57
N PRO A 168 9.41 20.95 -14.31
CA PRO A 168 8.14 21.49 -13.83
C PRO A 168 8.10 23.01 -14.02
N ALA A 169 7.02 23.51 -14.65
CA ALA A 169 6.89 24.90 -15.06
C ALA A 169 5.96 25.72 -14.15
N THR A 170 5.08 25.06 -13.39
CA THR A 170 4.06 25.67 -12.54
C THR A 170 4.49 25.69 -11.08
N ASN A 171 4.40 26.86 -10.45
CA ASN A 171 4.31 26.93 -8.99
C ASN A 171 2.82 26.73 -8.65
N LEU A 172 2.47 25.61 -8.02
CA LEU A 172 1.09 25.38 -7.54
C LEU A 172 0.65 26.61 -6.72
N GLN A 173 -0.34 27.35 -7.24
CA GLN A 173 -0.92 28.54 -6.60
C GLN A 173 -2.10 28.15 -5.71
#